data_AF-A0A535S355-F1
#
_entry.id   AF-A0A535S355-F1
#
_cell.length_a   1.000
_cell.length_b   1.000
_cell.length_c   1.000
_cell.angle_alpha   90.00
_cell.angle_beta   90.00
_cell.angle_gamma   90.00
#
_symmetry.space_group_name_H-M   'P 1'
#
loop_
_entity.id
_entity.type
_entity.pdbx_description
1 polymer ?
#
loop_
_entity_poly.entity_id
_entity_poly.type
_entity_poly.pdbx_seq_one_letter_code
_entity_poly.pdbx_strand_id
1 'polypeptide(L)'
;FPSGAGGLVLTIDDYLAFGQMMLSLGKHKGSRILSRLSVETMTTDQLTPEQKAVSGLVPGFFDSHGWGFGVSVVTRRDDVAAVPGRYGWDGGLGTSWYSDLREEMVTILMTQRAWTSPNPPDVCLDFWTSAYQAIDD
;
A
#
# COMPACT_ATOMS: atom_id res chain seq x y z
N PHE A 1 14.36 14.70 -9.56
CA PHE A 1 13.06 14.26 -10.10
C PHE A 1 12.08 15.43 -10.10
N PRO A 2 11.30 15.65 -11.17
CA PRO A 2 10.49 16.85 -11.32
C PRO A 2 9.21 16.88 -10.47
N SER A 3 8.78 15.73 -9.91
CA SER A 3 7.59 15.64 -9.05
C SER A 3 7.75 14.53 -8.01
N GLY A 4 7.43 14.83 -6.75
CA GLY A 4 7.42 13.87 -5.65
C GLY A 4 6.24 12.88 -5.69
N ALA A 5 5.19 13.17 -6.46
CA ALA A 5 3.98 12.35 -6.51
C ALA A 5 4.06 11.17 -7.49
N GLY A 6 4.98 11.19 -8.45
CA GLY A 6 5.07 10.15 -9.47
C GLY A 6 6.30 10.19 -10.38
N GLY A 7 7.32 10.99 -10.01
CA GLY A 7 8.54 11.12 -10.80
C GLY A 7 9.68 10.22 -10.35
N LEU A 8 9.54 9.47 -9.25
CA LEU A 8 10.61 8.65 -8.69
C LEU A 8 10.83 7.37 -9.51
N VAL A 9 12.10 6.97 -9.64
CA VAL A 9 12.52 5.69 -10.24
C VAL A 9 13.47 5.02 -9.26
N LEU A 10 13.22 3.74 -8.98
CA LEU A 10 13.86 2.95 -7.92
C LEU A 10 13.99 1.49 -8.39
N THR A 11 14.80 0.69 -7.71
CA THR A 11 14.79 -0.77 -7.89
C THR A 11 13.79 -1.46 -6.94
N ILE A 12 13.53 -2.75 -7.15
CA ILE A 12 12.71 -3.55 -6.22
C ILE A 12 13.37 -3.64 -4.84
N ASP A 13 14.70 -3.73 -4.77
CA ASP A 13 15.45 -3.80 -3.51
C ASP A 13 15.39 -2.49 -2.74
N ASP A 14 15.44 -1.34 -3.43
CA ASP A 14 15.28 -0.03 -2.81
C ASP A 14 13.87 0.12 -2.20
N TYR A 15 12.84 -0.32 -2.94
CA TYR A 15 11.47 -0.27 -2.44
C TYR A 15 11.24 -1.25 -1.29
N LEU A 16 11.87 -2.43 -1.34
CA LEU A 16 11.82 -3.40 -0.25
C LEU A 16 12.45 -2.84 1.02
N ALA A 17 13.58 -2.12 0.93
CA ALA A 17 14.17 -1.45 2.09
C ALA A 17 13.22 -0.42 2.72
N PHE A 18 12.48 0.33 1.91
CA PHE A 18 11.42 1.23 2.40
C PHE A 18 10.28 0.46 3.06
N GLY A 19 9.77 -0.59 2.43
CA GLY A 19 8.71 -1.43 3.00
C GLY A 19 9.13 -2.06 4.33
N GLN A 20 10.35 -2.60 4.42
CA GLN A 20 10.91 -3.16 5.65
C GLN A 20 11.05 -2.10 6.76
N MET A 21 11.38 -0.86 6.39
CA MET A 21 11.43 0.26 7.34
C MET A 21 10.05 0.55 7.94
N MET A 22 9.02 0.57 7.10
CA MET A 22 7.63 0.79 7.50
C MET A 22 7.10 -0.37 8.34
N LEU A 23 7.35 -1.61 7.91
CA LEU A 23 7.00 -2.84 8.64
C LEU A 23 7.67 -2.88 10.03
N SER A 24 8.92 -2.45 10.11
CA SER A 24 9.69 -2.36 11.36
C SER A 24 9.43 -1.08 12.17
N LEU A 25 8.28 -0.44 11.97
CA LEU A 25 7.82 0.74 12.73
C LEU A 25 8.86 1.88 12.76
N GLY A 26 9.44 2.16 11.60
CA GLY A 26 10.32 3.30 11.38
C GLY A 26 11.82 2.99 11.48
N LYS A 27 12.21 1.72 11.64
CA LYS A 27 13.61 1.29 11.72
C LYS A 27 14.04 0.51 10.50
N HIS A 28 15.25 0.73 10.01
CA HIS A 28 15.85 -0.12 8.98
C HIS A 28 17.33 -0.30 9.27
N LYS A 29 17.81 -1.55 9.22
CA LYS A 29 19.21 -1.93 9.52
C LYS A 29 19.76 -1.33 10.83
N GLY A 30 18.94 -1.32 11.88
CA GLY A 30 19.31 -0.81 13.22
C GLY A 30 19.18 0.70 13.40
N SER A 31 19.01 1.49 12.33
CA SER A 31 18.82 2.94 12.40
C SER A 31 17.34 3.31 12.42
N ARG A 32 16.97 4.31 13.23
CA ARG A 32 15.61 4.88 13.23
C ARG A 32 15.52 6.04 12.25
N ILE A 33 14.62 5.92 11.28
CA ILE A 33 14.32 6.96 10.28
C ILE A 33 13.05 7.72 10.69
N LEU A 34 12.01 6.99 11.10
CA LEU A 34 10.75 7.55 11.60
C LEU A 34 10.52 7.09 13.03
N SER A 35 9.82 7.92 13.82
CA SER A 35 9.33 7.46 15.13
C SER A 35 8.24 6.39 14.92
N ARG A 36 8.08 5.48 15.89
CA ARG A 36 6.98 4.50 15.87
C ARG A 36 5.63 5.21 15.70
N LEU A 37 5.40 6.26 16.50
CA LEU A 37 4.17 7.06 16.44
C LEU A 37 3.96 7.71 15.07
N SER A 38 5.02 8.13 14.39
CA SER A 38 4.91 8.68 13.03
C SER A 38 4.39 7.64 12.05
N VAL A 39 4.93 6.41 12.09
CA VAL A 39 4.47 5.32 11.22
C VAL A 39 3.01 4.95 11.52
N GLU A 40 2.64 4.84 12.79
CA GLU A 40 1.26 4.56 13.21
C GLU A 40 0.29 5.64 12.72
N THR A 41 0.64 6.92 12.89
CA THR A 41 -0.20 8.02 12.40
C THR A 41 -0.27 8.01 10.87
N MET A 42 0.84 7.78 10.16
CA MET A 42 0.87 7.71 8.69
C MET A 42 -0.03 6.60 8.14
N THR A 43 -0.20 5.51 8.89
CA THR A 43 -0.90 4.29 8.47
C THR A 43 -2.29 4.15 9.12
N THR A 44 -2.78 5.21 9.76
CA THR A 44 -4.14 5.32 10.29
C THR A 44 -5.01 6.14 9.35
N ASP A 45 -6.27 5.75 9.18
CA ASP A 45 -7.25 6.51 8.40
C ASP A 45 -7.49 7.91 9.01
N GLN A 46 -7.21 8.94 8.20
CA GLN A 46 -7.30 10.35 8.60
C GLN A 46 -8.57 11.03 8.07
N LEU A 47 -9.39 10.33 7.28
CA LEU A 47 -10.57 10.91 6.65
C LEU A 47 -11.84 10.70 7.49
N THR A 48 -12.66 11.74 7.56
CA THR A 48 -14.00 11.63 8.14
C THR A 48 -14.97 10.95 7.16
N PRO A 49 -16.09 10.39 7.63
CA PRO A 49 -17.13 9.83 6.76
C PRO A 49 -17.63 10.83 5.71
N GLU A 50 -17.77 12.10 6.06
CA GLU A 50 -18.24 13.16 5.17
C GLU A 50 -17.23 13.43 4.03
N GLN A 51 -15.93 13.41 4.34
CA GLN A 51 -14.88 13.56 3.32
C GLN A 51 -14.86 12.37 2.35
N LYS A 52 -15.07 11.15 2.86
CA LYS A 52 -15.17 9.94 2.05
C LYS A 52 -16.38 9.97 1.12
N ALA A 53 -17.53 10.40 1.63
CA ALA A 53 -18.80 10.42 0.89
C ALA A 53 -18.79 11.34 -0.34
N VAL A 54 -17.94 12.37 -0.35
CA VAL A 54 -17.82 13.33 -1.46
C VAL A 54 -16.60 13.09 -2.33
N SER A 55 -15.85 12.02 -2.11
CA SER A 55 -14.61 11.75 -2.84
C SER A 55 -14.87 11.35 -4.30
N GLY A 56 -14.05 11.88 -5.21
CA GLY A 56 -14.08 11.58 -6.64
C GLY A 56 -13.01 10.59 -7.11
N LEU A 57 -12.36 9.84 -6.20
CA LEU A 57 -11.23 8.97 -6.54
C LEU A 57 -11.65 7.80 -7.45
N VAL A 58 -12.36 6.82 -6.90
CA VAL A 58 -12.98 5.69 -7.60
C VAL A 58 -14.28 5.36 -6.86
N PRO A 59 -15.41 5.11 -7.56
CA PRO A 59 -16.67 4.73 -6.91
C PRO A 59 -16.49 3.54 -5.96
N GLY A 60 -17.01 3.65 -4.74
CA GLY A 60 -16.96 2.58 -3.73
C GLY A 60 -15.61 2.36 -3.06
N PHE A 61 -14.54 3.06 -3.45
CA PHE A 61 -13.20 2.86 -2.85
C PHE A 61 -13.21 2.98 -1.33
N PHE A 62 -13.87 4.01 -0.80
CA PHE A 62 -13.93 4.28 0.64
C PHE A 62 -14.93 3.39 1.41
N ASP A 63 -15.62 2.46 0.73
CA ASP A 63 -16.46 1.49 1.42
C ASP A 63 -15.61 0.51 2.22
N SER A 64 -14.44 0.13 1.70
CA SER A 64 -13.49 -0.81 2.32
C SER A 64 -12.12 -0.21 2.63
N HIS A 65 -11.91 1.07 2.31
CA HIS A 65 -10.64 1.77 2.50
C HIS A 65 -10.77 3.08 3.27
N GLY A 66 -9.65 3.48 3.87
CA GLY A 66 -9.36 4.79 4.42
C GLY A 66 -8.15 5.40 3.73
N TRP A 67 -7.76 6.59 4.18
CA TRP A 67 -6.57 7.27 3.68
C TRP A 67 -5.71 7.79 4.82
N GLY A 68 -4.48 7.28 4.88
CA GLY A 68 -3.46 7.77 5.80
C GLY A 68 -2.66 8.93 5.21
N PHE A 69 -1.47 9.18 5.77
CA PHE A 69 -0.55 10.15 5.18
C PHE A 69 0.25 9.51 4.06
N GLY A 70 -0.30 9.60 2.84
CA GLY A 70 0.36 9.16 1.60
C GLY A 70 0.13 7.68 1.25
N VAL A 71 -0.75 6.99 1.98
CA VAL A 71 -1.08 5.58 1.76
C VAL A 71 -2.57 5.34 1.89
N SER A 72 -3.10 4.37 1.14
CA SER A 72 -4.39 3.78 1.44
C SER A 72 -4.26 2.82 2.61
N VAL A 73 -5.33 2.73 3.41
CA VAL A 73 -5.43 1.81 4.56
C VAL A 73 -6.68 0.97 4.34
N VAL A 74 -6.56 -0.36 4.36
CA VAL A 74 -7.72 -1.25 4.28
C VAL A 74 -8.47 -1.22 5.61
N THR A 75 -9.77 -0.95 5.58
CA THR A 75 -10.64 -0.85 6.77
C THR A 75 -11.63 -2.01 6.88
N ARG A 76 -11.97 -2.65 5.75
CA ARG A 76 -12.84 -3.84 5.71
C ARG A 76 -12.35 -4.77 4.62
N ARG A 77 -12.48 -6.08 4.87
CA ARG A 77 -12.22 -7.10 3.87
C ARG A 77 -13.27 -7.12 2.78
N ASP A 78 -12.83 -7.09 1.53
CA ASP A 78 -13.60 -7.29 0.31
C ASP A 78 -12.89 -8.21 -0.71
N ASP A 79 -11.67 -8.66 -0.39
CA ASP A 79 -10.86 -9.62 -1.15
C ASP A 79 -9.92 -10.41 -0.21
N VAL A 80 -9.29 -11.48 -0.70
CA VAL A 80 -8.30 -12.29 0.03
C VAL A 80 -7.12 -11.44 0.52
N ALA A 81 -6.63 -10.50 -0.29
CA ALA A 81 -5.50 -9.65 0.08
C ALA A 81 -5.92 -8.39 0.86
N ALA A 82 -7.22 -8.09 0.96
CA ALA A 82 -7.74 -6.89 1.62
C ALA A 82 -7.90 -7.11 3.13
N VAL A 83 -6.80 -7.34 3.86
CA VAL A 83 -6.85 -7.53 5.31
C VAL A 83 -6.91 -6.16 6.03
N PRO A 84 -7.84 -5.93 6.96
CA PRO A 84 -7.90 -4.67 7.70
C PRO A 84 -6.58 -4.34 8.42
N GLY A 85 -6.10 -3.10 8.22
CA GLY A 85 -4.81 -2.62 8.74
C GLY A 85 -3.66 -2.75 7.74
N ARG A 86 -3.81 -3.53 6.66
CA ARG A 86 -2.88 -3.49 5.51
C ARG A 86 -2.89 -2.08 4.93
N TYR A 87 -1.72 -1.57 4.57
CA TYR A 87 -1.59 -0.24 3.95
C TYR A 87 -0.60 -0.26 2.79
N GLY A 88 -0.78 0.67 1.86
CA GLY A 88 0.04 0.73 0.66
C GLY A 88 -0.53 1.65 -0.40
N TRP A 89 0.06 1.60 -1.59
CA TRP A 89 -0.46 2.32 -2.75
C TRP A 89 0.05 1.74 -4.07
N ASP A 90 -0.70 2.05 -5.13
CA ASP A 90 -0.40 1.66 -6.49
C ASP A 90 0.25 2.79 -7.28
N GLY A 91 1.17 2.42 -8.18
CA GLY A 91 1.78 3.30 -9.17
C GLY A 91 1.32 2.92 -10.57
N GLY A 92 0.61 3.85 -11.24
CA GLY A 92 0.01 3.61 -12.56
C GLY A 92 0.99 3.23 -13.69
N LEU A 93 2.31 3.36 -13.46
CA LEU A 93 3.34 2.87 -14.40
C LEU A 93 3.65 1.37 -14.26
N GLY A 94 2.88 0.63 -13.48
CA GLY A 94 2.97 -0.83 -13.39
C GLY A 94 3.53 -1.36 -12.08
N THR A 95 3.54 -0.55 -11.02
CA THR A 95 4.08 -0.93 -9.70
C THR A 95 2.98 -0.95 -8.65
N SER A 96 3.05 -1.87 -7.68
CA SER A 96 2.11 -1.94 -6.55
C SER A 96 2.87 -2.36 -5.29
N TRP A 97 2.59 -1.73 -4.16
CA TRP A 97 3.19 -2.09 -2.87
C TRP A 97 2.21 -1.97 -1.73
N TYR A 98 2.23 -2.97 -0.85
CA TYR A 98 1.54 -2.93 0.44
C TYR A 98 2.35 -3.64 1.52
N SER A 99 2.13 -3.23 2.78
CA SER A 99 2.65 -3.87 3.98
C SER A 99 1.51 -4.32 4.87
N ASP A 100 1.68 -5.48 5.48
CA ASP A 100 0.76 -6.10 6.43
C ASP A 100 1.52 -6.41 7.71
N LEU A 101 1.19 -5.69 8.79
CA LEU A 101 1.86 -5.87 10.08
C LEU A 101 1.43 -7.17 10.77
N ARG A 102 0.23 -7.67 10.47
CA ARG A 102 -0.27 -8.90 11.09
C ARG A 102 0.48 -10.11 10.55
N GLU A 103 0.70 -10.12 9.24
CA GLU A 103 1.41 -11.18 8.53
C GLU A 103 2.93 -10.94 8.46
N GLU A 104 3.44 -9.88 9.11
CA GLU A 104 4.84 -9.43 9.04
C GLU A 104 5.39 -9.38 7.60
N MET A 105 4.56 -8.93 6.66
CA MET A 105 4.79 -9.10 5.22
C MET A 105 4.90 -7.76 4.49
N VAL A 106 5.88 -7.66 3.59
CA VAL A 106 5.98 -6.60 2.58
C VAL A 106 5.82 -7.27 1.21
N THR A 107 4.85 -6.80 0.43
CA THR A 107 4.58 -7.34 -0.91
C THR A 107 4.72 -6.25 -1.95
N ILE A 108 5.48 -6.53 -3.01
CA ILE A 108 5.81 -5.58 -4.08
C ILE A 108 5.65 -6.27 -5.43
N LEU A 109 4.92 -5.65 -6.35
CA LEU A 109 4.87 -6.00 -7.76
C LEU A 109 5.51 -4.88 -8.58
N MET A 110 6.40 -5.22 -9.50
CA MET A 110 6.93 -4.31 -10.51
C MET A 110 6.81 -4.95 -11.90
N THR A 111 6.01 -4.34 -12.76
CA THR A 111 5.83 -4.76 -14.15
C THR A 111 6.35 -3.68 -15.10
N GLN A 112 6.69 -4.06 -16.33
CA GLN A 112 7.13 -3.12 -17.37
C GLN A 112 5.94 -2.59 -18.20
N ARG A 113 4.73 -2.54 -17.63
CA ARG A 113 3.50 -2.14 -18.32
C ARG A 113 2.68 -1.19 -17.46
N ALA A 114 2.43 -0.01 -17.99
CA ALA A 114 1.51 0.94 -17.39
C ALA A 114 0.09 0.39 -17.35
N TRP A 115 -0.63 0.73 -16.30
CA TRP A 115 -2.05 0.44 -16.18
C TRP A 115 -2.83 1.36 -17.12
N THR A 116 -3.84 0.81 -17.79
CA THR A 116 -4.66 1.54 -18.77
C THR A 116 -6.00 1.98 -18.20
N SER A 117 -6.27 1.67 -16.93
CA SER A 117 -7.51 2.00 -16.23
C SER A 117 -7.23 2.17 -14.72
N PRO A 118 -8.13 2.78 -13.94
CA PRO A 118 -8.01 2.82 -12.49
C PRO A 118 -8.24 1.44 -11.82
N ASN A 119 -8.79 0.47 -12.55
CA ASN A 119 -8.87 -0.91 -12.07
C ASN A 119 -7.51 -1.61 -12.28
N PRO A 120 -7.01 -2.34 -11.27
CA PRO A 120 -5.81 -3.15 -11.41
C PRO A 120 -5.95 -4.17 -12.55
N PRO A 121 -4.89 -4.40 -13.36
CA PRO A 121 -4.90 -5.45 -14.37
C PRO A 121 -4.92 -6.85 -13.72
N ASP A 122 -5.41 -7.86 -14.44
CA ASP A 122 -5.54 -9.24 -13.94
C ASP A 122 -4.24 -9.78 -13.30
N VAL A 123 -3.08 -9.52 -13.93
CA VAL A 123 -1.77 -9.92 -13.38
C VAL A 123 -1.49 -9.35 -11.99
N CYS A 124 -2.02 -8.16 -11.67
CA CYS A 124 -1.91 -7.57 -10.34
C CYS A 124 -2.82 -8.32 -9.34
N LEU A 125 -4.06 -8.61 -9.73
CA LEU A 125 -5.02 -9.34 -8.90
C LEU A 125 -4.56 -10.78 -8.62
N ASP A 126 -4.08 -11.47 -9.65
CA ASP A 126 -3.53 -12.84 -9.56
C ASP A 126 -2.31 -12.87 -8.62
N PHE A 127 -1.43 -11.88 -8.73
CA PHE A 127 -0.26 -11.75 -7.87
C PHE A 127 -0.66 -11.55 -6.40
N TRP A 128 -1.58 -10.62 -6.11
CA TRP A 128 -2.05 -10.37 -4.75
C TRP A 128 -2.76 -11.57 -4.14
N THR A 129 -3.61 -12.23 -4.94
CA THR A 129 -4.29 -13.47 -4.55
C THR A 129 -3.28 -14.56 -4.21
N SER A 130 -2.31 -14.79 -5.09
CA SER A 130 -1.29 -15.83 -4.92
C SER A 130 -0.40 -15.57 -3.71
N ALA A 131 -0.01 -14.32 -3.46
CA ALA A 131 0.83 -13.95 -2.32
C ALA A 131 0.15 -14.30 -0.98
N TYR A 132 -1.13 -13.96 -0.83
CA TYR A 132 -1.88 -14.26 0.40
C TYR A 132 -2.27 -15.73 0.51
N GLN A 133 -2.48 -16.44 -0.60
CA GLN A 133 -2.73 -17.89 -0.58
C GLN A 133 -1.49 -18.71 -0.20
N ALA A 134 -0.29 -18.14 -0.32
CA ALA A 134 0.98 -18.78 0.02
C ALA A 134 1.37 -18.61 1.50
N ILE A 135 0.55 -17.91 2.30
CA ILE A 135 0.74 -17.85 3.75
C ILE A 135 0.29 -19.21 4.32
N ASP A 136 1.25 -20.01 4.74
CA ASP A 136 1.02 -21.26 5.45
C ASP A 136 0.93 -20.98 6.96
N ASP A 137 -0.23 -21.30 7.55
CA ASP A 137 -0.46 -21.33 9.01
C ASP A 137 -0.23 -22.74 9.59
#